data_AF-A0A7H0GS98-F1
#
_entry.id   AF-A0A7H0GS98-F1
#
_cell.length_a   1.000
_cell.length_b   1.000
_cell.length_c   1.000
_cell.angle_alpha   90.00
_cell.angle_beta   90.00
_cell.angle_gamma   90.00
#
_symmetry.space_group_name_H-M   'P 1'
#
loop_
_entity.id
_entity.type
_entity.pdbx_description
1 polymer ?
#
loop_
_entity_poly.entity_id
_entity_poly.type
_entity_poly.pdbx_seq_one_letter_code
_entity_poly.pdbx_strand_id
1 'polypeptide(L)'
;MGLILLLSSFQAVAQSGPYGNEWIVPGQSYYKIRVTQDGIHRLDNQYLTRAGLSNGTDPRRLQLWRRGQEVAMYVGGNQTSLDPSTFIEFYGQRNDGRLDRGMYKKAVDQPQPLYSLFTDTAAYFLTVAPQLPAGAWRSQQ
;
A
#
# COMPACT_ATOMS: atom_id res chain seq x y z
N MET A 1 11.32 -63.15 -9.85
CA MET A 1 11.98 -61.84 -10.09
C MET A 1 10.90 -60.79 -10.21
N GLY A 2 10.64 -60.02 -9.16
CA GLY A 2 9.64 -58.94 -9.17
C GLY A 2 10.23 -57.72 -8.50
N LEU A 3 10.62 -56.73 -9.28
CA LEU A 3 11.19 -55.47 -8.82
C LEU A 3 10.03 -54.49 -8.60
N ILE A 4 9.71 -54.18 -7.34
CA ILE A 4 8.76 -53.12 -6.98
C ILE A 4 9.51 -51.78 -6.98
N LEU A 5 9.14 -50.90 -7.90
CA LEU A 5 9.60 -49.50 -7.96
C LEU A 5 8.70 -48.63 -7.06
N LEU A 6 9.23 -48.21 -5.91
CA LEU A 6 8.65 -47.16 -5.08
C LEU A 6 8.89 -45.80 -5.75
N LEU A 7 7.89 -45.27 -6.44
CA LEU A 7 7.90 -43.88 -6.89
C LEU A 7 7.60 -42.97 -5.68
N SER A 8 8.64 -42.35 -5.14
CA SER A 8 8.52 -41.25 -4.20
C SER A 8 7.96 -40.03 -4.95
N SER A 9 6.76 -39.60 -4.58
CA SER A 9 6.10 -38.40 -5.09
C SER A 9 6.85 -37.15 -4.61
N PHE A 10 7.74 -36.61 -5.44
CA PHE A 10 8.23 -35.25 -5.30
C PHE A 10 7.04 -34.30 -5.46
N GLN A 11 6.54 -33.76 -4.35
CA GLN A 11 5.59 -32.65 -4.37
C GLN A 11 6.32 -31.43 -4.96
N ALA A 12 6.02 -31.11 -6.23
CA ALA A 12 6.49 -29.88 -6.84
C ALA A 12 5.81 -28.70 -6.13
N VAL A 13 6.58 -27.94 -5.34
CA VAL A 13 6.10 -26.69 -4.77
C VAL A 13 6.09 -25.67 -5.90
N ALA A 14 4.98 -25.59 -6.65
CA ALA A 14 4.75 -24.51 -7.60
C ALA A 14 4.70 -23.17 -6.85
N GLN A 15 5.12 -22.09 -7.50
CA GLN A 15 5.39 -20.77 -6.91
C GLN A 15 4.19 -20.21 -6.11
N SER A 16 4.13 -20.50 -4.81
CA SER A 16 3.18 -19.91 -3.88
C SER A 16 3.86 -18.78 -3.10
N GLY A 17 4.27 -17.74 -3.80
CA GLY A 17 4.68 -16.48 -3.19
C GLY A 17 3.59 -15.42 -3.38
N PRO A 18 3.52 -14.38 -2.52
CA PRO A 18 2.65 -13.25 -2.78
C PRO A 18 2.99 -12.64 -4.14
N TYR A 19 1.98 -12.48 -4.99
CA TYR A 19 2.05 -11.88 -6.32
C TYR A 19 2.26 -10.36 -6.26
N GLY A 20 2.23 -9.76 -5.06
CA GLY A 20 2.42 -8.32 -4.83
C GLY A 20 1.15 -7.50 -5.05
N ASN A 21 0.02 -8.16 -5.34
CA ASN A 21 -1.28 -7.56 -5.60
C ASN A 21 -2.29 -7.83 -4.48
N GLU A 22 -1.85 -8.37 -3.34
CA GLU A 22 -2.69 -8.75 -2.19
C GLU A 22 -3.42 -7.55 -1.58
N TRP A 23 -2.88 -6.35 -1.78
CA TRP A 23 -3.46 -5.09 -1.34
C TRP A 23 -4.65 -4.62 -2.20
N ILE A 24 -4.89 -5.26 -3.35
CA ILE A 24 -5.98 -4.93 -4.28
C ILE A 24 -7.18 -5.84 -3.99
N VAL A 25 -8.27 -5.23 -3.56
CA VAL A 25 -9.56 -5.89 -3.36
C VAL A 25 -10.48 -5.55 -4.53
N PRO A 26 -10.97 -6.54 -5.30
CA PRO A 26 -11.89 -6.29 -6.41
C PRO A 26 -13.14 -5.51 -5.97
N GLY A 27 -13.49 -4.48 -6.74
CA GLY A 27 -14.65 -3.62 -6.46
C GLY A 27 -14.42 -2.52 -5.42
N GLN A 28 -13.28 -2.51 -4.73
CA GLN A 28 -12.91 -1.43 -3.80
C GLN A 28 -12.38 -0.21 -4.57
N SER A 29 -12.74 1.00 -4.13
CA SER A 29 -12.25 2.25 -4.73
C SER A 29 -10.90 2.65 -4.17
N TYR A 30 -9.97 3.01 -5.05
CA TYR A 30 -8.63 3.47 -4.68
C TYR A 30 -8.38 4.87 -5.24
N TYR A 31 -8.07 5.80 -4.35
CA TYR A 31 -7.74 7.16 -4.73
C TYR A 31 -6.23 7.36 -4.77
N LYS A 32 -5.71 7.79 -5.93
CA LYS A 32 -4.27 7.99 -6.13
C LYS A 32 -3.83 9.37 -5.61
N ILE A 33 -2.94 9.36 -4.63
CA ILE A 33 -2.24 10.52 -4.11
C ILE A 33 -0.85 10.59 -4.74
N ARG A 34 -0.46 11.77 -5.23
CA ARG A 34 0.87 12.03 -5.80
C ARG A 34 1.73 12.73 -4.76
N VAL A 35 2.90 12.18 -4.48
CA VAL A 35 3.88 12.73 -3.51
C VAL A 35 5.18 13.02 -4.24
N THR A 36 5.62 14.27 -4.24
CA THR A 36 6.85 14.73 -4.94
C THR A 36 8.01 14.98 -3.99
N GLN A 37 7.75 15.08 -2.68
CA GLN A 37 8.74 15.45 -1.67
C GLN A 37 8.61 14.57 -0.44
N ASP A 38 9.76 14.30 0.18
CA ASP A 38 9.83 13.61 1.47
C ASP A 38 9.32 14.53 2.58
N GLY A 39 8.50 14.01 3.48
CA GLY A 39 7.99 14.78 4.61
C GLY A 39 6.62 14.32 5.11
N ILE A 40 6.06 15.06 6.05
CA ILE A 40 4.68 14.85 6.50
C ILE A 40 3.72 15.52 5.52
N HIS A 41 2.77 14.75 5.01
CA HIS A 41 1.71 15.21 4.13
C HIS A 41 0.39 15.18 4.88
N ARG A 42 -0.38 16.28 4.80
CA ARG A 42 -1.71 16.39 5.38
C ARG A 42 -2.78 16.42 4.28
N LEU A 43 -3.80 15.58 4.43
CA LEU A 43 -5.00 15.58 3.60
C LEU A 43 -6.17 16.07 4.46
N ASP A 44 -6.73 17.22 4.13
CA ASP A 44 -7.89 17.78 4.82
C ASP A 44 -9.21 17.13 4.35
N ASN A 45 -10.31 17.41 5.06
CA ASN A 45 -11.63 16.89 4.71
C ASN A 45 -12.04 17.22 3.27
N GLN A 46 -11.68 18.40 2.74
CA GLN A 46 -11.98 18.78 1.36
C GLN A 46 -11.29 17.84 0.37
N TYR A 47 -10.03 17.49 0.61
CA TYR A 47 -9.30 16.50 -0.17
C TYR A 47 -9.96 15.13 -0.10
N LEU A 48 -10.35 14.67 1.10
CA LEU A 48 -11.01 13.37 1.29
C LEU A 48 -12.35 13.30 0.57
N THR A 49 -13.14 14.37 0.62
CA THR A 49 -14.43 14.47 -0.08
C THR A 49 -14.22 14.40 -1.60
N ARG A 50 -13.21 15.11 -2.13
CA ARG A 50 -12.83 15.05 -3.55
C ARG A 50 -12.28 13.68 -3.97
N ALA A 51 -11.72 12.94 -3.01
CA ALA A 51 -11.30 11.56 -3.19
C ALA A 51 -12.46 10.56 -3.18
N GLY A 52 -13.71 11.03 -3.02
CA GLY A 52 -14.91 10.21 -3.03
C GLY A 52 -15.26 9.58 -1.68
N LEU A 53 -14.57 9.98 -0.60
CA LEU A 53 -14.91 9.54 0.74
C LEU A 53 -16.06 10.39 1.26
N SER A 54 -17.18 9.75 1.61
CA SER A 54 -18.35 10.44 2.13
C SER A 54 -18.18 10.77 3.62
N ASN A 55 -18.76 11.89 4.03
CA ASN A 55 -19.08 12.13 5.45
C ASN A 55 -19.91 10.96 5.96
N GLY A 56 -19.61 10.44 7.16
CA GLY A 56 -20.20 9.19 7.64
C GLY A 56 -19.26 7.99 7.62
N THR A 57 -18.25 7.99 6.73
CA THR A 57 -17.28 6.89 6.61
C THR A 57 -16.55 6.67 7.94
N ASP A 58 -16.40 5.42 8.38
CA ASP A 58 -15.65 5.11 9.60
C ASP A 58 -14.14 5.31 9.34
N PRO A 59 -13.47 6.29 9.99
CA PRO A 59 -12.07 6.59 9.74
C PRO A 59 -11.15 5.42 10.09
N ARG A 60 -11.60 4.49 10.94
CA ARG A 60 -10.85 3.30 11.35
C ARG A 60 -10.65 2.27 10.24
N ARG A 61 -11.37 2.41 9.13
CA ARG A 61 -11.28 1.55 7.94
C ARG A 61 -10.34 2.12 6.87
N LEU A 62 -9.80 3.32 7.09
CA LEU A 62 -8.90 3.94 6.13
C LEU A 62 -7.59 3.15 6.04
N GLN A 63 -7.14 2.95 4.81
CA GLN A 63 -5.87 2.30 4.50
C GLN A 63 -5.15 3.11 3.44
N LEU A 64 -3.82 3.20 3.59
CA LEU A 64 -2.95 3.91 2.67
C LEU A 64 -1.90 2.93 2.19
N TRP A 65 -1.76 2.79 0.88
CA TRP A 65 -0.84 1.82 0.29
C TRP A 65 0.22 2.49 -0.56
N ARG A 66 1.46 2.00 -0.46
CA ARG A 66 2.56 2.32 -1.37
C ARG A 66 3.30 1.05 -1.73
N ARG A 67 3.41 0.78 -3.03
CA ARG A 67 4.18 -0.37 -3.57
C ARG A 67 3.78 -1.71 -2.91
N GLY A 68 2.48 -1.89 -2.70
CA GLY A 68 1.92 -3.11 -2.08
C GLY A 68 2.11 -3.24 -0.58
N GLN A 69 2.59 -2.19 0.11
CA GLN A 69 2.74 -2.17 1.56
C GLN A 69 1.85 -1.09 2.16
N GLU A 70 1.21 -1.40 3.29
CA GLU A 70 0.42 -0.44 4.03
C GLU A 70 1.34 0.58 4.70
N VAL A 71 0.96 1.85 4.60
CA VAL A 71 1.69 2.99 5.13
C VAL A 71 0.93 3.50 6.34
N ALA A 72 1.65 3.66 7.46
CA ALA A 72 1.09 4.23 8.66
C ALA A 72 0.58 5.66 8.40
N MET A 73 -0.59 5.96 8.94
CA MET A 73 -1.18 7.29 8.91
C MET A 73 -1.78 7.63 10.26
N TYR A 74 -1.80 8.92 10.58
CA TYR A 74 -2.56 9.49 11.67
C TYR A 74 -3.89 10.03 11.13
N VAL A 75 -4.98 9.81 11.86
CA VAL A 75 -6.30 10.34 11.51
C VAL A 75 -6.78 11.21 12.67
N GLY A 76 -6.81 12.51 12.43
CA GLY A 76 -7.23 13.52 13.40
C GLY A 76 -8.70 13.91 13.24
N GLY A 77 -9.25 14.55 14.27
CA GLY A 77 -10.67 14.87 14.36
C GLY A 77 -11.50 13.73 14.95
N ASN A 78 -12.73 13.57 14.47
CA ASN A 78 -13.66 12.54 14.94
C ASN A 78 -13.19 11.12 14.61
N GLN A 79 -13.22 10.24 15.62
CA GLN A 79 -12.70 8.88 15.56
C GLN A 79 -13.73 7.84 15.08
N THR A 80 -14.99 8.24 14.97
CA THR A 80 -16.12 7.35 14.66
C THR A 80 -16.71 7.60 13.28
N SER A 81 -16.52 8.80 12.74
CA SER A 81 -17.09 9.19 11.46
C SER A 81 -16.26 10.31 10.83
N LEU A 82 -16.05 10.25 9.50
CA LEU A 82 -15.53 11.39 8.75
C LEU A 82 -16.52 12.54 8.81
N ASP A 83 -16.01 13.70 9.23
CA ASP A 83 -16.75 14.95 9.32
C ASP A 83 -15.82 16.12 8.93
N PRO A 84 -16.32 17.38 8.90
CA PRO A 84 -15.52 18.53 8.51
C PRO A 84 -14.26 18.77 9.36
N SER A 85 -14.14 18.17 10.56
CA SER A 85 -12.94 18.26 11.40
C SER A 85 -11.86 17.23 11.02
N THR A 86 -12.19 16.25 10.18
CA THR A 86 -11.29 15.14 9.89
C THR A 86 -10.15 15.53 8.97
N PHE A 87 -8.95 15.05 9.30
CA PHE A 87 -7.77 15.10 8.44
C PHE A 87 -6.93 13.83 8.59
N ILE A 88 -6.11 13.55 7.57
CA ILE A 88 -5.15 12.44 7.58
C ILE A 88 -3.74 13.02 7.48
N GLU A 89 -2.80 12.48 8.24
CA GLU A 89 -1.38 12.77 8.09
C GLU A 89 -0.58 11.49 7.88
N PHE A 90 0.41 11.54 7.00
CA PHE A 90 1.31 10.42 6.79
C PHE A 90 2.69 10.90 6.36
N TYR A 91 3.72 10.09 6.63
CA TYR A 91 5.05 10.35 6.10
C TYR A 91 5.13 9.86 4.65
N GLY A 92 5.16 10.82 3.73
CA GLY A 92 5.31 10.60 2.31
C GLY A 92 6.77 10.64 1.91
N GLN A 93 7.14 9.80 0.95
CA GLN A 93 8.45 9.79 0.32
C GLN A 93 8.24 9.91 -1.19
N ARG A 94 9.08 10.73 -1.82
CA ARG A 94 9.18 10.82 -3.28
C ARG A 94 9.54 9.46 -3.89
N ASN A 95 9.42 9.36 -5.21
CA ASN A 95 9.78 8.13 -5.90
C ASN A 95 11.31 7.99 -5.95
N ASP A 96 11.77 6.78 -5.62
CA ASP A 96 13.16 6.35 -5.76
C ASP A 96 13.27 5.32 -6.90
N GLY A 97 14.49 4.89 -7.22
CA GLY A 97 14.75 3.91 -8.27
C GLY A 97 14.43 2.45 -7.90
N ARG A 98 13.82 2.16 -6.74
CA ARG A 98 13.62 0.77 -6.28
C ARG A 98 12.81 -0.08 -7.25
N LEU A 99 11.83 0.51 -7.93
CA LEU A 99 11.01 -0.19 -8.93
C LEU A 99 11.77 -0.46 -10.24
N ASP A 100 12.81 0.32 -10.53
CA ASP A 100 13.60 0.18 -11.75
C ASP A 100 14.59 -1.00 -11.67
N ARG A 101 14.79 -1.57 -10.47
CA ARG A 101 15.64 -2.76 -10.26
C ARG A 101 15.30 -3.92 -11.18
N GLY A 102 14.02 -4.11 -11.49
CA GLY A 102 13.54 -5.17 -12.39
C GLY A 102 13.97 -4.98 -13.85
N MET A 103 14.49 -3.82 -14.22
CA MET A 103 14.98 -3.52 -15.58
C MET A 103 16.45 -3.91 -15.80
N TYR A 104 17.16 -4.31 -14.73
CA TYR A 104 18.57 -4.69 -14.79
C TYR A 104 18.73 -6.20 -14.62
N LYS A 105 19.71 -6.79 -15.32
CA LYS A 105 20.03 -8.23 -15.19
C LYS A 105 20.47 -8.58 -13.76
N LYS A 106 21.21 -7.69 -13.11
CA LYS A 106 21.52 -7.76 -11.69
C LYS A 106 21.14 -6.44 -11.04
N ALA A 107 20.54 -6.48 -9.85
CA ALA A 107 20.16 -5.26 -9.13
C ALA A 107 21.36 -4.34 -8.82
N VAL A 108 22.56 -4.89 -8.71
CA VAL A 108 23.81 -4.14 -8.49
C VAL A 108 24.25 -3.34 -9.72
N ASP A 109 23.74 -3.68 -10.91
CA ASP A 109 24.05 -2.97 -12.14
C ASP A 109 23.22 -1.68 -12.28
N GLN A 110 22.31 -1.41 -11.34
CA GLN A 110 21.53 -0.17 -11.31
C GLN A 110 22.42 1.02 -10.89
N PRO A 111 22.66 2.01 -11.77
CA PRO A 111 23.56 3.12 -11.49
C PRO A 111 22.97 4.13 -10.49
N GLN A 112 21.65 4.32 -10.48
CA GLN A 112 20.97 5.30 -9.64
C GLN A 112 19.82 4.69 -8.81
N PRO A 113 20.06 4.29 -7.56
CA PRO A 113 19.01 3.74 -6.70
C PRO A 113 18.11 4.83 -6.08
N LEU A 114 18.59 6.07 -5.96
CA LEU A 114 17.90 7.19 -5.29
C LEU A 114 17.00 8.02 -6.23
N TYR A 115 17.03 7.73 -7.52
CA TYR A 115 16.25 8.41 -8.55
C TYR A 115 15.65 7.39 -9.50
N SER A 116 14.38 7.58 -9.84
CA SER A 116 13.74 6.72 -10.84
C SER A 116 14.05 7.19 -12.25
N LEU A 117 14.07 6.24 -13.19
CA LEU A 117 14.21 6.50 -14.62
C LEU A 117 12.99 7.20 -15.24
N PHE A 118 11.82 7.16 -14.58
CA PHE A 118 10.56 7.63 -15.16
C PHE A 118 10.00 8.88 -14.50
N THR A 119 9.99 8.93 -13.17
CA THR A 119 9.39 10.04 -12.42
C THR A 119 9.90 10.09 -11.00
N ASP A 120 10.06 11.29 -10.45
CA ASP A 120 10.30 11.54 -9.02
C ASP A 120 9.01 11.50 -8.18
N THR A 121 7.84 11.40 -8.81
CA THR A 121 6.54 11.45 -8.13
C THR A 121 6.10 10.06 -7.69
N ALA A 122 5.99 9.83 -6.39
CA ALA A 122 5.47 8.60 -5.84
C ALA A 122 3.94 8.54 -5.91
N ALA A 123 3.42 7.34 -6.14
CA ALA A 123 1.99 7.05 -6.05
C ALA A 123 1.66 6.34 -4.74
N TYR A 124 0.77 6.95 -3.97
CA TYR A 124 0.12 6.37 -2.82
C TYR A 124 -1.36 6.13 -3.15
N PHE A 125 -1.97 5.12 -2.54
CA PHE A 125 -3.37 4.78 -2.77
C PHE A 125 -4.14 4.79 -1.47
N LEU A 126 -5.06 5.75 -1.32
CA LEU A 126 -5.98 5.83 -0.21
C LEU A 126 -7.24 5.03 -0.52
N THR A 127 -7.74 4.28 0.46
CA THR A 127 -8.94 3.47 0.30
C THR A 127 -9.64 3.23 1.64
N VAL A 128 -10.85 2.66 1.57
CA VAL A 128 -11.65 2.26 2.72
C VAL A 128 -11.82 0.73 2.68
N ALA A 129 -11.23 0.03 3.64
CA ALA A 129 -11.35 -1.41 3.77
C ALA A 129 -12.82 -1.82 3.93
N PRO A 130 -13.27 -2.96 3.36
CA PRO A 130 -14.66 -3.41 3.50
C PRO A 130 -15.04 -3.74 4.95
N GLN A 131 -14.06 -4.15 5.74
CA GLN A 131 -14.18 -4.48 7.15
C GLN A 131 -13.05 -3.81 7.93
N LEU A 132 -13.17 -3.77 9.26
CA LEU A 132 -12.07 -3.27 10.09
C LEU A 132 -10.81 -4.15 9.88
N PRO A 133 -9.63 -3.56 9.65
CA PRO A 133 -8.41 -4.32 9.47
C PRO A 133 -8.07 -5.16 10.70
N ALA A 134 -7.79 -6.45 10.51
CA ALA A 134 -7.32 -7.31 11.58
C ALA A 134 -5.88 -6.89 11.96
N GLY A 135 -5.71 -6.34 13.16
CA GLY A 135 -4.39 -5.94 13.68
C GLY A 135 -4.01 -4.47 13.50
N ALA A 136 -4.98 -3.56 13.34
CA ALA A 136 -4.70 -2.12 13.40
C ALA A 136 -4.01 -1.78 14.74
N TRP A 137 -2.70 -1.52 14.68
CA TRP A 137 -1.86 -1.11 15.82
C TRP A 137 -2.36 0.22 16.37
N ARG A 138 -3.34 0.14 17.27
CA ARG A 138 -3.88 1.29 18.00
C ARG A 138 -2.99 1.51 19.20
N SER A 139 -1.98 2.36 19.03
CA SER A 139 -1.41 3.08 20.17
C SER A 139 -2.51 3.96 20.75
N GLN A 140 -3.17 3.46 21.79
CA GLN A 140 -3.88 4.29 22.74
C GLN A 140 -2.82 5.13 23.47
N GLN A 141 -2.86 6.43 23.25
CA GLN A 141 -2.41 7.44 24.20
C GLN A 141 -3.52 8.47 24.30
#